data_AF-A0A2D5U8H9-F1
#
_entry.id   AF-A0A2D5U8H9-F1
#
_cell.length_a   1.000
_cell.length_b   1.000
_cell.length_c   1.000
_cell.angle_alpha   90.00
_cell.angle_beta   90.00
_cell.angle_gamma   90.00
#
_symmetry.space_group_name_H-M   'P 1'
#
loop_
_entity.id
_entity.type
_entity.pdbx_description
1 polymer ?
#
loop_
_entity_poly.entity_id
_entity_poly.type
_entity_poly.pdbx_seq_one_letter_code
_entity_poly.pdbx_strand_id
1 'polypeptide(L)'
;MPIIKSSINTHSEDFATNAQSMQTQVDDLKDKIAKVYLGGGIKACERHKSRGKLLPRERVQKLLDPGSPFLELSALAAHNVYGEEVPAAGIITGIGRISGQECVVVANDATVKGGSYYPLTVKKHLRAQAIAEENNLPCIYLVDSGGANLPRQD
;
A
#
# COMPACT_ATOMS: atom_id res chain seq x y z
N MET A 1 25.69 21.80 15.00
CA MET A 1 25.93 20.87 13.88
C MET A 1 26.76 21.59 12.83
N PRO A 2 27.72 20.92 12.17
CA PRO A 2 28.41 21.51 11.03
C PRO A 2 27.41 21.71 9.88
N ILE A 3 27.46 22.87 9.23
CA ILE A 3 26.62 23.20 8.08
C ILE A 3 27.19 22.51 6.85
N ILE A 4 26.37 21.71 6.16
CA ILE A 4 26.71 21.17 4.84
C ILE A 4 26.50 22.30 3.82
N LYS A 5 27.58 22.77 3.20
CA LYS A 5 27.51 23.70 2.06
C LYS A 5 27.44 22.88 0.78
N SER A 6 26.28 22.87 0.15
CA SER A 6 26.10 22.20 -1.15
C SER A 6 26.94 22.88 -2.22
N SER A 7 27.61 22.10 -3.06
CA SER A 7 28.30 22.57 -4.28
C SER A 7 27.42 22.45 -5.54
N ILE A 8 26.19 21.96 -5.41
CA ILE A 8 25.26 21.82 -6.52
C ILE A 8 24.76 23.20 -6.95
N ASN A 9 24.87 23.51 -8.24
CA ASN A 9 24.21 24.65 -8.85
C ASN A 9 22.85 24.22 -9.40
N THR A 10 21.76 24.70 -8.81
CA THR A 10 20.39 24.35 -9.19
C THR A 10 19.93 24.99 -10.52
N HIS A 11 20.75 25.84 -11.13
CA HIS A 11 20.50 26.49 -12.41
C HIS A 11 21.36 25.93 -13.55
N SER A 12 22.19 24.90 -13.31
CA SER A 12 22.99 24.29 -14.37
C SER A 12 22.15 23.37 -15.26
N GLU A 13 22.61 23.18 -16.50
CA GLU A 13 22.02 22.23 -17.45
C GLU A 13 22.09 20.79 -16.93
N ASP A 14 23.19 20.41 -16.27
CA ASP A 14 23.34 19.10 -15.64
C ASP A 14 22.26 18.87 -14.56
N PHE A 15 21.98 19.87 -13.73
CA PHE A 15 20.93 19.77 -12.72
C PHE A 15 19.55 19.59 -13.37
N ALA A 16 19.25 20.37 -14.41
CA ALA A 16 17.99 20.27 -15.14
C ALA A 16 17.81 18.89 -15.79
N THR A 17 18.86 18.35 -16.40
CA THR A 17 18.86 17.02 -17.02
C THR A 17 18.63 15.91 -16.00
N ASN A 18 19.34 15.97 -14.86
CA ASN A 18 19.17 15.03 -13.76
C ASN A 18 17.75 15.09 -13.16
N ALA A 19 17.23 16.30 -12.97
CA ALA A 19 15.88 16.53 -12.47
C ALA A 19 14.83 15.95 -13.42
N GLN A 20 14.96 16.17 -14.73
CA GLN A 20 14.02 15.66 -15.73
C GLN A 20 14.04 14.12 -15.82
N SER A 21 15.24 13.51 -15.78
CA SER A 21 15.38 12.05 -15.78
C SER A 21 14.72 11.43 -14.55
N MET A 22 14.97 11.98 -13.36
CA MET A 22 14.35 11.53 -12.13
C MET A 22 12.83 11.75 -12.15
N GLN A 23 12.36 12.90 -12.65
CA GLN A 23 10.94 13.22 -12.73
C GLN A 23 10.17 12.18 -13.56
N THR A 24 10.76 11.72 -14.66
CA THR A 24 10.19 10.65 -15.50
C THR A 24 9.94 9.36 -14.70
N GLN A 25 10.88 8.95 -13.85
CA GLN A 25 10.73 7.76 -13.01
C GLN A 25 9.70 7.95 -11.90
N VAL A 26 9.65 9.15 -11.31
CA VAL A 26 8.68 9.51 -10.27
C VAL A 26 7.26 9.50 -10.83
N ASP A 27 7.06 10.00 -12.05
CA ASP A 27 5.73 10.03 -12.67
C ASP A 27 5.25 8.63 -13.05
N ASP A 28 6.12 7.78 -13.61
CA ASP A 28 5.81 6.37 -13.85
C ASP A 28 5.44 5.62 -12.54
N LEU A 29 6.17 5.88 -11.45
CA LEU A 29 5.82 5.33 -10.13
C LEU A 29 4.44 5.81 -9.67
N LYS A 30 4.14 7.11 -9.78
CA LYS A 30 2.84 7.67 -9.39
C LYS A 30 1.70 7.05 -10.20
N ASP A 31 1.87 6.86 -11.49
CA ASP A 31 0.88 6.24 -12.36
C ASP A 31 0.60 4.78 -11.97
N LYS A 32 1.64 4.01 -11.65
CA LYS A 32 1.50 2.64 -11.15
C LYS A 32 0.77 2.60 -9.81
N ILE A 33 1.10 3.49 -8.88
CA ILE A 33 0.42 3.60 -7.59
C ILE A 33 -1.05 3.99 -7.76
N ALA A 34 -1.36 4.93 -8.66
CA ALA A 34 -2.74 5.34 -8.95
C ALA A 34 -3.58 4.16 -9.44
N LYS A 35 -3.02 3.29 -10.30
CA LYS A 35 -3.70 2.06 -10.75
C LYS A 35 -3.93 1.09 -9.59
N VAL A 36 -2.93 0.91 -8.71
CA VAL A 36 -3.08 0.04 -7.52
C VAL A 36 -4.21 0.51 -6.60
N TYR A 37 -4.43 1.83 -6.50
CA TYR A 37 -5.46 2.40 -5.64
C TYR A 37 -6.89 2.10 -6.11
N LEU A 38 -7.07 1.65 -7.36
CA LEU A 38 -8.35 1.21 -7.88
C LEU A 38 -8.76 -0.18 -7.36
N GLY A 39 -7.90 -0.89 -6.63
CA GLY A 39 -8.20 -2.21 -6.07
C GLY A 39 -8.56 -3.21 -7.17
N GLY A 40 -9.64 -3.96 -6.99
CA GLY A 40 -10.19 -4.88 -8.00
C GLY A 40 -10.83 -4.21 -9.22
N GLY A 41 -10.69 -2.89 -9.37
CA GLY A 41 -11.28 -2.09 -10.43
C GLY A 41 -12.66 -1.54 -10.09
N ILE A 42 -13.12 -0.58 -10.89
CA ILE A 42 -14.34 0.22 -10.63
C ILE A 42 -15.57 -0.65 -10.35
N LYS A 43 -15.84 -1.64 -11.21
CA LYS A 43 -16.99 -2.55 -11.06
C LYS A 43 -16.96 -3.35 -9.75
N ALA A 44 -15.78 -3.80 -9.33
CA ALA A 44 -15.63 -4.55 -8.08
C ALA A 44 -15.83 -3.63 -6.87
N CYS A 45 -15.30 -2.41 -6.92
CA CYS A 45 -15.50 -1.38 -5.91
C CYS A 45 -16.98 -0.97 -5.77
N GLU A 46 -17.69 -0.76 -6.88
CA GLU A 46 -19.13 -0.47 -6.88
C GLU A 46 -19.95 -1.62 -6.27
N ARG A 47 -19.65 -2.87 -6.66
CA ARG A 47 -20.30 -4.06 -6.08
C ARG A 47 -20.03 -4.21 -4.59
N HIS A 48 -18.84 -3.82 -4.13
CA HIS A 48 -18.51 -3.85 -2.70
C HIS A 48 -19.26 -2.78 -1.94
N LYS A 49 -19.33 -1.55 -2.48
CA LYS A 49 -20.08 -0.43 -1.89
C LYS A 49 -21.59 -0.68 -1.87
N SER A 50 -22.17 -1.32 -2.89
CA SER A 50 -23.61 -1.64 -2.92
C SER A 50 -24.05 -2.58 -1.80
N ARG A 51 -23.12 -3.29 -1.16
CA ARG A 51 -23.36 -4.11 0.05
C ARG A 51 -23.31 -3.29 1.35
N GLY A 52 -23.25 -1.95 1.27
CA GLY A 52 -23.14 -1.07 2.43
C GLY A 52 -21.76 -1.07 3.10
N LYS A 53 -20.73 -1.60 2.42
CA LYS A 53 -19.37 -1.72 2.96
C LYS A 53 -18.49 -0.58 2.46
N LEU A 54 -17.70 0.00 3.36
CA LEU A 54 -16.59 0.88 2.99
C LEU A 54 -15.50 0.11 2.25
N LEU A 55 -14.81 0.76 1.32
CA LEU A 55 -13.58 0.22 0.71
C LEU A 55 -12.47 0.12 1.77
N PRO A 56 -11.51 -0.80 1.60
CA PRO A 56 -10.43 -1.00 2.56
C PRO A 56 -9.63 0.29 2.87
N ARG A 57 -9.26 1.07 1.85
CA ARG A 57 -8.54 2.35 2.04
C ARG A 57 -9.40 3.40 2.74
N GLU A 58 -10.70 3.43 2.49
CA GLU A 58 -11.66 4.29 3.20
C GLU A 58 -11.76 3.90 4.69
N ARG A 59 -11.70 2.59 5.00
CA ARG A 59 -11.67 2.11 6.40
C ARG A 59 -10.39 2.52 7.10
N VAL A 60 -9.23 2.34 6.45
CA VAL A 60 -7.93 2.79 6.99
C VAL A 60 -7.98 4.29 7.27
N GLN A 61 -8.42 5.11 6.30
CA GLN A 61 -8.50 6.56 6.48
C GLN A 61 -9.44 6.97 7.62
N LYS A 62 -10.56 6.28 7.82
CA LYS A 62 -11.49 6.55 8.92
C LYS A 62 -11.01 6.06 10.28
N LEU A 63 -10.12 5.08 10.30
CA LEU A 63 -9.52 4.53 11.52
C LEU A 63 -8.41 5.43 12.06
N LEU A 64 -7.66 6.08 11.16
CA LEU A 64 -6.54 6.94 11.51
C LEU A 64 -7.01 8.24 12.19
N ASP A 65 -6.15 8.78 13.05
CA ASP A 65 -6.35 10.10 13.64
C ASP A 65 -6.41 11.17 12.54
N PRO A 66 -7.31 12.17 12.63
CA PRO A 66 -7.43 13.23 11.62
C PRO A 66 -6.10 13.94 11.34
N GLY A 67 -5.71 13.97 10.06
CA GLY A 67 -4.46 14.60 9.62
C GLY A 67 -3.18 13.83 9.94
N SER A 68 -3.28 12.66 10.58
CA SER A 68 -2.09 11.82 10.82
C SER A 68 -1.55 11.22 9.51
N PRO A 69 -0.23 11.08 9.39
CA PRO A 69 0.38 10.41 8.23
C PRO A 69 0.09 8.91 8.25
N PHE A 70 0.09 8.32 7.05
CA PHE A 70 0.07 6.87 6.87
C PHE A 70 1.24 6.44 6.00
N LEU A 71 2.15 5.64 6.55
CA LEU A 71 3.25 5.05 5.82
C LEU A 71 2.81 3.70 5.25
N GLU A 72 2.34 3.69 4.01
CA GLU A 72 1.94 2.45 3.32
C GLU A 72 3.16 1.58 3.00
N LEU A 73 3.04 0.28 3.23
CA LEU A 73 4.08 -0.72 3.01
C LEU A 73 3.79 -1.52 1.73
N SER A 74 4.79 -1.60 0.85
CA SER A 74 4.78 -2.49 -0.33
C SER A 74 3.52 -2.36 -1.20
N ALA A 75 3.14 -1.14 -1.57
CA ALA A 75 1.97 -0.88 -2.43
C ALA A 75 2.05 -1.60 -3.79
N LEU A 76 3.25 -1.76 -4.35
CA LEU A 76 3.48 -2.48 -5.61
C LEU A 76 3.63 -4.01 -5.45
N ALA A 77 3.31 -4.57 -4.28
CA ALA A 77 3.35 -6.02 -4.11
C ALA A 77 2.46 -6.73 -5.16
N ALA A 78 2.99 -7.83 -5.71
CA ALA A 78 2.39 -8.62 -6.78
C ALA A 78 2.24 -7.93 -8.15
N HIS A 79 2.80 -6.73 -8.35
CA HIS A 79 2.82 -6.08 -9.67
C HIS A 79 3.57 -6.94 -10.70
N ASN A 80 2.90 -7.32 -11.79
CA ASN A 80 3.41 -8.19 -12.86
C ASN A 80 3.97 -9.54 -12.39
N VAL A 81 3.51 -10.07 -11.25
CA VAL A 81 3.98 -11.38 -10.72
C VAL A 81 3.11 -12.54 -11.19
N TYR A 82 1.79 -12.35 -11.21
CA TYR A 82 0.84 -13.38 -11.60
C TYR A 82 0.32 -13.13 -13.02
N GLY A 83 -0.30 -14.13 -13.64
CA GLY A 83 -0.95 -13.97 -14.96
C GLY A 83 -2.21 -13.10 -14.93
N GLU A 84 -2.49 -12.44 -13.81
CA GLU A 84 -3.61 -11.55 -13.59
C GLU A 84 -3.22 -10.47 -12.58
N GLU A 85 -3.93 -9.34 -12.61
CA GLU A 85 -3.70 -8.24 -11.68
C GLU A 85 -4.17 -8.61 -10.27
N VAL A 86 -3.27 -8.48 -9.31
CA VAL A 86 -3.57 -8.60 -7.87
C VAL A 86 -3.02 -7.36 -7.15
N PRO A 87 -3.65 -6.19 -7.31
CA PRO A 87 -3.12 -4.93 -6.80
C PRO A 87 -2.79 -4.98 -5.31
N ALA A 88 -1.61 -4.46 -4.94
CA ALA A 88 -1.07 -4.49 -3.58
C ALA A 88 -1.03 -5.89 -2.94
N ALA A 89 -1.05 -6.96 -3.74
CA ALA A 89 -1.26 -8.34 -3.31
C ALA A 89 -2.57 -8.56 -2.52
N GLY A 90 -3.62 -7.78 -2.79
CA GLY A 90 -4.94 -7.91 -2.15
C GLY A 90 -4.97 -7.51 -0.67
N ILE A 91 -3.95 -6.81 -0.19
CA ILE A 91 -3.85 -6.37 1.20
C ILE A 91 -3.14 -5.02 1.31
N ILE A 92 -3.74 -4.11 2.05
CA ILE A 92 -3.15 -2.81 2.39
C ILE A 92 -2.53 -2.95 3.78
N THR A 93 -1.24 -2.63 3.87
CA THR A 93 -0.51 -2.65 5.13
C THR A 93 0.19 -1.31 5.31
N GLY A 94 0.33 -0.85 6.54
CA GLY A 94 1.05 0.39 6.82
C GLY A 94 1.06 0.79 8.28
N ILE A 95 1.79 1.84 8.59
CA ILE A 95 1.90 2.41 9.94
C ILE A 95 1.16 3.74 9.96
N GLY A 96 0.32 3.96 10.96
CA GLY A 96 -0.33 5.25 11.18
C GLY A 96 -0.75 5.43 12.63
N ARG A 97 -1.24 6.62 12.98
CA ARG A 97 -1.65 6.94 14.35
C ARG A 97 -3.12 6.67 14.57
N ILE A 98 -3.44 6.02 15.68
CA ILE A 98 -4.79 5.67 16.11
C ILE A 98 -4.88 5.96 17.60
N SER A 99 -5.74 6.90 18.00
CA SER A 99 -5.83 7.40 19.38
C SER A 99 -4.47 7.85 19.94
N GLY A 100 -3.67 8.49 19.08
CA GLY A 100 -2.34 8.99 19.41
C GLY A 100 -1.21 7.94 19.37
N GLN A 101 -1.52 6.65 19.24
CA GLN A 101 -0.55 5.54 19.22
C GLN A 101 -0.20 5.14 17.78
N GLU A 102 1.08 4.93 17.49
CA GLU A 102 1.51 4.35 16.21
C GLU A 102 1.18 2.86 16.19
N CYS A 103 0.44 2.43 15.16
CA CYS A 103 -0.05 1.08 14.99
C CYS A 103 0.26 0.58 13.58
N VAL A 104 0.54 -0.71 13.44
CA VAL A 104 0.50 -1.39 12.15
C VAL A 104 -0.94 -1.75 11.83
N VAL A 105 -1.43 -1.28 10.68
CA VAL A 105 -2.75 -1.61 10.15
C VAL A 105 -2.59 -2.60 9.01
N VAL A 106 -3.43 -3.64 9.03
CA VAL A 106 -3.49 -4.68 7.98
C VAL A 106 -4.94 -4.81 7.53
N ALA A 107 -5.25 -4.43 6.29
CA ALA A 107 -6.60 -4.43 5.75
C ALA A 107 -6.69 -5.23 4.46
N ASN A 108 -7.51 -6.28 4.45
CA ASN A 108 -7.74 -7.06 3.23
C ASN A 108 -8.59 -6.27 2.22
N ASP A 109 -8.27 -6.43 0.94
CA ASP A 109 -9.07 -5.87 -0.14
C ASP A 109 -9.98 -6.93 -0.77
N ALA A 110 -11.22 -6.99 -0.28
CA ALA A 110 -12.26 -7.87 -0.79
C ALA A 110 -12.63 -7.61 -2.27
N THR A 111 -12.24 -6.46 -2.84
CA THR A 111 -12.45 -6.18 -4.26
C THR A 111 -11.43 -6.92 -5.13
N VAL A 112 -10.22 -7.16 -4.62
CA VAL A 112 -9.14 -7.87 -5.33
C VAL A 112 -9.34 -9.37 -5.15
N LYS A 113 -9.85 -10.04 -6.19
CA LYS A 113 -10.05 -11.50 -6.20
C LYS A 113 -10.86 -12.02 -5.01
N GLY A 114 -11.80 -11.21 -4.50
CA GLY A 114 -12.61 -11.56 -3.32
C GLY A 114 -11.84 -11.52 -2.00
N GLY A 115 -10.66 -10.90 -1.96
CA GLY A 115 -9.80 -10.85 -0.77
C GLY A 115 -9.02 -12.15 -0.52
N SER A 116 -8.95 -13.06 -1.49
CA SER A 116 -8.23 -14.33 -1.33
C SER A 116 -6.73 -14.12 -1.15
N TYR A 117 -6.10 -14.89 -0.27
CA TYR A 117 -4.66 -14.85 -0.03
C TYR A 117 -3.89 -15.56 -1.15
N TYR A 118 -3.15 -14.77 -1.93
CA TYR A 118 -2.11 -15.27 -2.82
C TYR A 118 -0.80 -15.48 -2.03
N PRO A 119 0.20 -16.20 -2.57
CA PRO A 119 1.50 -16.36 -1.91
C PRO A 119 2.12 -15.03 -1.45
N LEU A 120 2.03 -13.98 -2.27
CA LEU A 120 2.52 -12.65 -1.91
C LEU A 120 1.63 -11.90 -0.91
N THR A 121 0.34 -12.25 -0.80
CA THR A 121 -0.52 -11.75 0.28
C THR A 121 0.00 -12.24 1.63
N VAL A 122 0.30 -13.54 1.74
CA VAL A 122 0.88 -14.16 2.95
C VAL A 122 2.21 -13.49 3.28
N LYS A 123 3.13 -13.39 2.31
CA LYS A 123 4.45 -12.77 2.51
C LYS A 123 4.34 -11.31 2.96
N LYS A 124 3.42 -10.54 2.36
CA LYS A 124 3.19 -9.12 2.73
C LYS A 124 2.58 -8.99 4.13
N HIS A 125 1.64 -9.86 4.49
CA HIS A 125 1.05 -9.89 5.83
C HIS A 125 2.13 -10.19 6.88
N LEU A 126 2.89 -11.28 6.70
CA LEU A 126 3.98 -11.65 7.61
C LEU A 126 5.05 -10.55 7.70
N ARG A 127 5.36 -9.86 6.60
CA ARG A 127 6.29 -8.72 6.64
C ARG A 127 5.74 -7.57 7.48
N ALA A 128 4.45 -7.28 7.42
CA ALA A 128 3.84 -6.26 8.28
C ALA A 128 3.90 -6.66 9.77
N GLN A 129 3.69 -7.95 10.08
CA GLN A 129 3.85 -8.48 11.44
C GLN A 129 5.30 -8.40 11.92
N ALA A 130 6.27 -8.75 11.09
CA ALA A 130 7.69 -8.61 11.44
C ALA A 130 8.06 -7.16 11.76
N ILE A 131 7.59 -6.19 10.95
CA ILE A 131 7.78 -4.76 11.25
C ILE A 131 7.13 -4.39 12.58
N ALA A 132 5.92 -4.88 12.87
CA ALA A 132 5.25 -4.63 14.12
C ALA A 132 6.03 -5.19 15.32
N GLU A 133 6.51 -6.42 15.22
CA GLU A 133 7.31 -7.11 16.24
C GLU A 133 8.65 -6.41 16.49
N GLU A 134 9.40 -6.13 15.42
CA GLU A 134 10.71 -5.46 15.47
C GLU A 134 10.63 -4.05 16.10
N ASN A 135 9.48 -3.38 15.99
CA ASN A 135 9.29 -1.99 16.44
C ASN A 135 8.30 -1.85 17.61
N ASN A 136 7.84 -2.96 18.19
CA ASN A 136 6.85 -2.99 19.28
C ASN A 136 5.58 -2.16 18.99
N LEU A 137 5.02 -2.31 17.78
CA LEU A 137 3.83 -1.60 17.34
C LEU A 137 2.58 -2.47 17.53
N PRO A 138 1.50 -1.95 18.16
CA PRO A 138 0.21 -2.64 18.19
C PRO A 138 -0.33 -2.90 16.77
N CYS A 139 -0.98 -4.05 16.60
CA CYS A 139 -1.54 -4.47 15.31
C CYS A 139 -3.06 -4.33 15.28
N ILE A 140 -3.59 -3.75 14.20
CA ILE A 140 -5.03 -3.71 13.93
C ILE A 140 -5.31 -4.39 12.59
N TYR A 141 -6.05 -5.49 12.64
CA TYR A 141 -6.43 -6.30 11.48
C TYR A 141 -7.87 -6.00 11.06
N LEU A 142 -8.06 -5.36 9.91
CA LEU A 142 -9.36 -5.15 9.26
C LEU A 142 -9.64 -6.32 8.31
N VAL A 143 -10.04 -7.45 8.89
CA VAL A 143 -10.20 -8.73 8.19
C VAL A 143 -11.43 -8.70 7.27
N ASP A 144 -11.21 -8.97 5.99
CA ASP A 144 -12.26 -9.05 4.95
C ASP A 144 -11.75 -9.93 3.79
N SER A 145 -11.50 -11.21 4.09
CA SER A 145 -10.89 -12.19 3.18
C SER A 145 -11.85 -13.32 2.83
N GLY A 146 -11.80 -13.76 1.57
CA GLY A 146 -12.55 -14.91 1.06
C GLY A 146 -11.86 -16.27 1.25
N GLY A 147 -10.65 -16.31 1.84
CA GLY A 147 -9.87 -17.55 2.05
C GLY A 147 -8.50 -17.53 1.37
N ALA A 148 -7.94 -18.70 1.05
CA ALA A 148 -6.67 -18.84 0.33
C ALA A 148 -6.89 -19.02 -1.19
N ASN A 149 -5.90 -18.65 -2.00
CA ASN A 149 -5.90 -18.95 -3.43
C ASN A 149 -5.60 -20.44 -3.66
N LEU A 150 -6.65 -21.27 -3.66
CA LEU A 150 -6.52 -22.74 -3.75
C LEU A 150 -5.64 -23.25 -4.90
N PRO A 151 -5.62 -22.66 -6.11
CA PRO A 151 -4.72 -23.13 -7.17
C PRO A 151 -3.21 -22.97 -6.85
N ARG A 152 -2.86 -22.28 -5.76
CA ARG A 152 -1.48 -22.00 -5.31
C ARG A 152 -1.33 -22.26 -3.81
N GLN A 153 -1.96 -23.33 -3.32
CA GLN A 153 -2.01 -23.67 -1.89
C GLN A 153 -0.74 -24.37 -1.35
N ASP A 154 0.10 -24.88 -2.25
CA ASP A 154 1.32 -25.63 -1.91
C ASP A 154 2.54 -24.71 -1.72
#